data_AF-A0A916E704-F1
#
_entry.id   AF-A0A916E704-F1
#
_cell.length_a   1.000
_cell.length_b   1.000
_cell.length_c   1.000
_cell.angle_alpha   90.00
_cell.angle_beta   90.00
_cell.angle_gamma   90.00
#
_symmetry.space_group_name_H-M   'P 1'
#
loop_
_entity.id
_entity.type
_entity.pdbx_description
1 polymer ?
#
loop_
_entity_poly.entity_id
_entity_poly.type
_entity_poly.pdbx_seq_one_letter_code
_entity_poly.pdbx_strand_id
1 'polypeptide(L)'
;MYLFLTGDSSALSNWTYKGNPSLVILIVIFSLLIVVYLMNLLIGLLNNAIEKDNNKTSYLVQKAEILAEIELLYLLPHQRRWQKWFPDVIYYYADADKVRHRIKEMIKESEWNIDEFLELKKNLLDKLNIQHNPVDEANLQDISKEIRDLRSKLPQHSEATLQDILNEIRDLRSKLPQQPAES
;
A
#
# COMPACT_ATOMS: atom_id res chain seq x y z
N MET A 1 -22.13 26.89 24.43
CA MET A 1 -20.73 26.51 24.13
C MET A 1 -20.53 26.22 22.64
N TYR A 2 -21.21 25.23 22.05
CA TYR A 2 -21.11 24.97 20.59
C TYR A 2 -21.38 26.21 19.73
N LEU A 3 -22.52 26.88 19.94
CA LEU A 3 -22.88 28.13 19.26
C LEU A 3 -21.80 29.23 19.40
N PHE A 4 -21.20 29.35 20.58
CA PHE A 4 -20.12 30.29 20.83
C PHE A 4 -18.84 29.96 20.02
N LEU A 5 -18.49 28.68 19.93
CA LEU A 5 -17.33 28.20 19.16
C LEU A 5 -17.52 28.33 17.64
N THR A 6 -18.77 28.29 17.17
CA THR A 6 -19.12 28.54 15.75
C THR A 6 -19.28 30.02 15.42
N GLY A 7 -19.02 30.93 16.38
CA GLY A 7 -19.06 32.39 16.17
C GLY A 7 -20.41 33.06 16.41
N ASP A 8 -21.40 32.34 16.95
CA ASP A 8 -22.70 32.91 17.28
C ASP A 8 -22.65 33.62 18.65
N SER A 9 -22.69 34.94 18.61
CA SER A 9 -22.68 35.81 19.78
C SER A 9 -23.97 35.76 20.61
N SER A 10 -25.06 35.22 20.06
CA SER A 10 -26.31 35.00 20.81
C SER A 10 -26.08 34.09 22.03
N ALA A 11 -25.06 33.24 21.98
CA ALA A 11 -24.62 32.40 23.10
C ALA A 11 -24.17 33.20 24.34
N LEU A 12 -23.83 34.49 24.21
CA LEU A 12 -23.47 35.38 25.32
C LEU A 12 -24.61 36.30 25.79
N SER A 13 -25.73 36.33 25.08
CA SER A 13 -26.81 37.32 25.31
C SER A 13 -27.52 37.15 26.67
N ASN A 14 -27.65 35.91 27.17
CA ASN A 14 -28.25 35.58 28.47
C ASN A 14 -27.23 34.92 29.40
N TRP A 15 -26.09 35.58 29.63
CA TRP A 15 -24.98 34.99 30.39
C TRP A 15 -25.26 34.94 31.91
N THR A 16 -25.77 33.81 32.38
CA THR A 16 -26.07 33.52 33.81
C THR A 16 -24.84 33.38 34.72
N TYR A 17 -23.69 33.00 34.17
CA TYR A 17 -22.43 32.81 34.89
C TYR A 17 -21.54 34.07 35.07
N LYS A 18 -22.04 35.27 34.72
CA LYS A 18 -21.27 36.53 34.87
C LYS A 18 -20.80 36.79 36.31
N GLY A 19 -21.52 36.29 37.30
CA GLY A 19 -21.16 36.40 38.73
C GLY A 19 -20.12 35.40 39.23
N ASN A 20 -19.69 34.43 38.40
CA ASN A 20 -18.77 33.36 38.80
C ASN A 20 -17.45 33.48 38.03
N PRO A 21 -16.42 34.15 38.58
CA PRO A 21 -15.18 34.45 37.86
C PRO A 21 -14.46 33.19 37.37
N SER A 22 -14.48 32.11 38.15
CA SER A 22 -13.84 30.83 37.76
C SER A 22 -14.46 30.22 36.51
N LEU A 23 -15.78 30.30 36.33
CA LEU A 23 -16.47 29.77 35.15
C LEU A 23 -16.18 30.62 33.91
N VAL A 24 -16.09 31.94 34.07
CA VAL A 24 -15.71 32.85 32.99
C VAL A 24 -14.29 32.53 32.49
N ILE A 25 -13.34 32.37 33.41
CA ILE A 25 -11.95 32.01 33.06
C ILE A 25 -11.89 30.67 32.33
N LEU A 26 -12.61 29.65 32.82
CA LEU A 26 -12.66 28.33 32.20
C LEU A 26 -13.21 28.39 30.76
N ILE A 27 -14.28 29.15 30.52
CA ILE A 27 -14.89 29.32 29.19
C ILE A 27 -13.91 29.99 28.23
N VAL A 28 -13.19 31.03 28.68
CA VAL A 28 -12.19 31.73 27.86
C VAL A 28 -11.03 30.81 27.48
N ILE A 29 -10.46 30.09 28.46
CA ILE A 29 -9.37 29.14 28.23
C ILE A 29 -9.83 28.01 27.28
N PHE A 30 -11.01 27.46 27.52
CA PHE A 30 -11.57 26.39 26.69
C PHE A 30 -11.81 26.85 25.24
N SER A 31 -12.31 28.06 25.05
CA SER A 31 -12.50 28.65 23.72
C SER A 31 -11.18 28.87 22.99
N LEU A 32 -10.17 29.43 23.68
CA LEU A 32 -8.82 29.58 23.12
C LEU A 32 -8.21 28.23 22.73
N LEU A 33 -8.35 27.21 23.59
CA LEU A 33 -7.86 25.86 23.30
C LEU A 33 -8.52 25.28 22.05
N ILE A 34 -9.82 25.43 21.88
CA ILE A 34 -10.51 24.89 20.70
C ILE A 34 -10.10 25.65 19.43
N VAL A 35 -10.22 26.98 19.45
CA VAL A 35 -10.03 27.80 18.25
C VAL A 35 -8.56 27.89 17.84
N VAL A 36 -7.65 28.08 18.79
CA VAL A 36 -6.22 28.29 18.48
C VAL A 36 -5.47 26.98 18.39
N TYR A 37 -5.75 26.01 19.28
CA TYR A 37 -4.98 24.77 19.31
C TYR A 37 -5.64 23.66 18.50
N LEU A 38 -6.88 23.27 18.83
CA LEU A 38 -7.51 22.11 18.19
C LEU A 38 -7.85 22.33 16.72
N MET A 39 -8.38 23.50 16.33
CA MET A 39 -8.68 23.76 14.91
C MET A 39 -7.42 23.78 14.06
N ASN A 40 -6.34 24.41 14.52
CA ASN A 40 -5.07 24.44 13.80
C ASN A 40 -4.42 23.06 13.73
N LEU A 41 -4.48 22.28 14.81
CA LEU A 41 -4.02 20.89 14.83
C LEU A 41 -4.84 20.03 13.84
N LEU A 42 -6.16 20.17 13.85
CA LEU A 42 -7.05 19.43 12.95
C LEU A 42 -6.77 19.78 11.48
N ILE A 43 -6.58 21.06 11.16
CA ILE A 43 -6.20 21.51 9.81
C ILE A 43 -4.87 20.88 9.39
N GLY A 44 -3.87 20.87 10.27
CA GLY A 44 -2.55 20.26 9.98
C GLY A 44 -2.63 18.75 9.76
N LEU A 45 -3.37 18.04 10.61
CA LEU A 45 -3.61 16.60 10.45
C LEU A 45 -4.39 16.28 9.17
N LEU A 46 -5.42 17.07 8.88
CA LEU A 46 -6.24 16.90 7.68
C LEU A 46 -5.42 17.16 6.42
N ASN A 47 -4.58 18.19 6.40
CA ASN A 47 -3.68 18.46 5.28
C ASN A 47 -2.74 17.28 5.01
N ASN A 48 -2.14 16.72 6.05
CA ASN A 48 -1.25 15.55 5.93
C ASN A 48 -2.00 14.31 5.41
N ALA A 49 -3.23 14.07 5.87
CA ALA A 49 -4.06 12.98 5.36
C ALA A 49 -4.44 13.17 3.89
N ILE A 50 -4.84 14.38 3.49
CA ILE A 50 -5.18 14.72 2.10
C ILE A 50 -3.96 14.54 1.19
N GLU A 51 -2.77 14.98 1.61
CA GLU A 51 -1.54 14.83 0.82
C GLU A 51 -1.21 13.35 0.55
N LYS A 52 -1.43 12.48 1.54
CA LYS A 52 -1.24 11.04 1.39
C LYS A 52 -2.26 10.39 0.43
N ASP A 53 -3.51 10.85 0.46
CA ASP A 53 -4.62 10.23 -0.27
C ASP A 53 -4.94 10.90 -1.63
N ASN A 54 -4.27 12.01 -1.99
CA ASN A 54 -4.38 12.65 -3.30
C ASN A 54 -3.65 11.85 -4.40
N ASN A 55 -4.09 10.61 -4.60
CA ASN A 55 -3.55 9.71 -5.59
C ASN A 55 -4.49 9.58 -6.79
N LYS A 56 -4.04 10.12 -7.93
CA LYS A 56 -4.73 9.98 -9.22
C LYS A 56 -5.02 8.52 -9.57
N THR A 57 -4.13 7.60 -9.19
CA THR A 57 -4.32 6.16 -9.43
C THR A 57 -5.51 5.62 -8.65
N SER A 58 -5.62 5.93 -7.35
CA SER A 58 -6.76 5.51 -6.52
C SER A 58 -8.09 6.06 -7.05
N TYR A 59 -8.10 7.32 -7.52
CA TYR A 59 -9.29 7.91 -8.17
C TYR A 59 -9.71 7.14 -9.43
N LEU A 60 -8.77 6.77 -10.29
CA LEU A 60 -9.05 6.01 -11.50
C LEU A 60 -9.55 4.60 -11.20
N VAL A 61 -9.00 3.94 -10.18
CA VAL A 61 -9.46 2.62 -9.72
C VAL A 61 -10.91 2.70 -9.22
N GLN A 62 -11.22 3.63 -8.32
CA GLN A 62 -12.59 3.82 -7.82
C GLN A 62 -13.57 4.15 -8.95
N LYS A 63 -13.14 4.98 -9.90
CA LYS A 63 -13.96 5.30 -11.07
C LYS A 63 -14.24 4.06 -11.93
N ALA A 64 -13.25 3.19 -12.11
CA ALA A 64 -13.43 1.94 -12.85
C ALA A 64 -14.36 0.96 -12.12
N GLU A 65 -14.24 0.87 -10.79
CA GLU A 65 -15.13 0.06 -9.94
C GLU A 65 -16.59 0.51 -10.07
N ILE A 66 -16.85 1.81 -9.91
CA ILE A 66 -18.19 2.39 -10.08
C ILE A 66 -18.73 2.14 -11.50
N LEU A 67 -17.89 2.27 -12.54
CA LEU A 67 -18.30 1.99 -13.91
C LEU A 67 -18.67 0.51 -14.11
N ALA A 68 -17.91 -0.42 -13.52
CA ALA A 68 -18.22 -1.85 -13.58
C ALA A 68 -19.54 -2.18 -12.86
N GLU A 69 -19.81 -1.56 -11.71
CA GLU A 69 -21.09 -1.69 -11.01
C GLU A 69 -22.26 -1.18 -11.86
N ILE A 70 -22.10 -0.01 -12.49
CA ILE A 70 -23.12 0.55 -13.40
C ILE A 70 -23.36 -0.40 -14.57
N GLU A 71 -22.30 -0.92 -15.19
CA GLU A 71 -22.42 -1.84 -16.32
C GLU A 71 -23.14 -3.13 -15.95
N LEU A 72 -22.83 -3.70 -14.78
CA LEU A 72 -23.38 -4.99 -14.35
C LEU A 72 -24.81 -4.87 -13.84
N LEU A 73 -25.11 -3.84 -13.04
CA LEU A 73 -26.39 -3.72 -12.30
C LEU A 73 -27.42 -2.85 -13.00
N TYR A 74 -27.01 -1.81 -13.73
CA TYR A 74 -27.91 -0.76 -14.23
C TYR A 74 -28.11 -0.76 -15.75
N LEU A 75 -27.29 -1.47 -16.53
CA LEU A 75 -27.43 -1.53 -17.99
C LEU A 75 -28.21 -2.75 -18.48
N LEU A 76 -29.18 -2.51 -19.36
CA LEU A 76 -29.94 -3.56 -20.03
C LEU A 76 -29.06 -4.32 -21.06
N PRO A 77 -29.37 -5.59 -21.38
CA PRO A 77 -28.56 -6.39 -22.30
C PRO A 77 -28.31 -5.75 -23.67
N HIS A 78 -29.28 -5.00 -24.20
CA HIS A 78 -29.13 -4.29 -25.47
C HIS A 78 -28.18 -3.08 -25.40
N GLN A 79 -28.07 -2.40 -24.25
CA GLN A 79 -27.18 -1.25 -24.05
C GLN A 79 -25.73 -1.70 -23.94
N ARG A 80 -25.47 -2.82 -23.28
CA ARG A 80 -24.12 -3.42 -23.19
C ARG A 80 -23.58 -3.89 -24.52
N ARG A 81 -24.45 -4.25 -25.48
CA ARG A 81 -24.06 -4.62 -26.85
C ARG A 81 -24.03 -3.45 -27.81
N TRP A 82 -24.20 -2.22 -27.31
CA TRP A 82 -24.21 -1.06 -28.18
C TRP A 82 -22.77 -0.63 -28.49
N GLN A 83 -22.31 -0.98 -29.70
CA GLN A 83 -20.94 -0.75 -30.18
C GLN A 83 -20.47 0.71 -30.12
N LYS A 84 -21.41 1.67 -30.10
CA LYS A 84 -21.10 3.10 -29.95
C LYS A 84 -20.65 3.45 -28.53
N TRP A 85 -21.12 2.73 -27.52
CA TRP A 85 -20.78 2.93 -26.11
C TRP A 85 -19.71 1.95 -25.64
N PHE A 86 -19.74 0.71 -26.17
CA PHE A 86 -18.79 -0.36 -25.89
C PHE A 86 -18.13 -0.82 -27.20
N PRO A 87 -17.11 -0.09 -27.68
CA PRO A 87 -16.40 -0.47 -28.89
C PRO A 87 -15.53 -1.72 -28.66
N ASP A 88 -15.39 -2.54 -29.70
CA ASP A 88 -14.56 -3.76 -29.64
C ASP A 88 -13.05 -3.45 -29.51
N VAL A 89 -12.62 -2.26 -29.96
CA VAL A 89 -11.21 -1.82 -29.96
C VAL A 89 -11.12 -0.38 -29.52
N ILE A 90 -10.20 -0.09 -28.58
CA ILE A 90 -9.88 1.25 -28.09
C ILE A 90 -8.46 1.60 -28.54
N TYR A 91 -8.33 2.66 -29.35
CA TYR A 91 -7.02 3.18 -29.73
C TYR A 91 -6.52 4.18 -28.69
N TYR A 92 -5.34 3.94 -28.14
CA TYR A 92 -4.67 4.86 -27.24
C TYR A 92 -3.26 5.16 -27.74
N TYR A 93 -2.89 6.44 -27.69
CA TYR A 93 -1.53 6.87 -28.01
C TYR A 93 -0.66 6.80 -26.77
N ALA A 94 0.38 5.98 -26.82
CA ALA A 94 1.39 5.90 -25.78
C ALA A 94 2.77 6.22 -26.37
N ASP A 95 3.55 6.97 -25.63
CA ASP A 95 4.94 7.27 -25.95
C ASP A 95 5.77 5.99 -25.80
N ALA A 96 6.43 5.57 -26.87
CA ALA A 96 7.17 4.31 -26.92
C ALA A 96 8.30 4.26 -25.88
N ASP A 97 8.97 5.38 -25.60
CA ASP A 97 10.08 5.42 -24.66
C ASP A 97 9.60 5.36 -23.21
N LYS A 98 8.47 6.02 -22.90
CA LYS A 98 7.83 5.89 -21.58
C LYS A 98 7.34 4.47 -21.33
N VAL A 99 6.73 3.84 -22.33
CA VAL A 99 6.27 2.45 -22.23
C VAL A 99 7.45 1.50 -22.02
N ARG A 100 8.54 1.67 -22.77
CA ARG A 100 9.77 0.88 -22.58
C ARG A 100 10.33 0.99 -21.16
N HIS A 101 10.40 2.21 -20.64
CA HIS A 101 10.90 2.44 -19.28
C HIS A 101 10.02 1.74 -18.25
N ARG A 102 8.70 1.90 -18.34
CA ARG A 102 7.75 1.29 -17.40
C ARG A 102 7.78 -0.23 -17.44
N ILE A 103 7.87 -0.84 -18.62
CA ILE A 103 7.98 -2.31 -18.77
C ILE A 103 9.26 -2.81 -18.08
N LYS A 104 10.39 -2.13 -18.26
CA LYS A 104 11.66 -2.51 -17.59
C LYS A 104 11.57 -2.41 -16.07
N GLU A 105 10.88 -1.38 -15.54
CA GLU A 105 10.60 -1.27 -14.10
C GLU A 105 9.76 -2.44 -13.61
N MET A 106 8.65 -2.76 -14.29
CA MET A 106 7.76 -3.86 -13.90
C MET A 106 8.47 -5.22 -13.92
N ILE A 107 9.36 -5.46 -14.89
CA ILE A 107 10.19 -6.67 -14.93
C ILE A 107 11.12 -6.71 -13.70
N LYS A 108 11.76 -5.58 -13.35
CA LYS A 108 12.64 -5.50 -12.18
C LYS A 108 11.89 -5.73 -10.86
N GLU A 109 10.65 -5.26 -10.77
CA GLU A 109 9.79 -5.41 -9.58
C GLU A 109 9.07 -6.77 -9.53
N SER A 110 9.31 -7.65 -10.51
CA SER A 110 8.62 -8.94 -10.67
C SER A 110 7.08 -8.81 -10.78
N GLU A 111 6.59 -7.63 -11.19
CA GLU A 111 5.18 -7.33 -11.43
C GLU A 111 4.74 -7.68 -12.86
N TRP A 112 5.69 -7.95 -13.76
CA TRP A 112 5.41 -8.35 -15.13
C TRP A 112 4.97 -9.82 -15.21
N ASN A 113 3.75 -10.11 -14.77
CA ASN A 113 3.19 -11.47 -14.86
C ASN A 113 3.01 -11.89 -16.33
N ILE A 114 3.58 -13.02 -16.76
CA ILE A 114 3.56 -13.48 -18.15
C ILE A 114 2.33 -14.38 -18.44
N ASP A 115 1.66 -14.87 -17.40
CA ASP A 115 0.60 -15.89 -17.52
C ASP A 115 -0.67 -15.36 -18.19
N GLU A 116 -0.95 -14.06 -18.05
CA GLU A 116 -2.12 -13.39 -18.65
C GLU A 116 -1.72 -12.59 -19.90
N PHE A 117 -2.43 -12.81 -21.01
CA PHE A 117 -2.21 -12.17 -22.32
C PHE A 117 -0.81 -12.38 -22.93
N LEU A 118 -0.28 -13.60 -22.80
CA LEU A 118 1.07 -13.98 -23.23
C LEU A 118 1.44 -13.57 -24.66
N GLU A 119 0.53 -13.77 -25.62
CA GLU A 119 0.75 -13.41 -27.03
C GLU A 119 0.82 -11.89 -27.23
N LEU A 120 -0.07 -11.13 -26.59
CA LEU A 120 -0.08 -9.67 -26.67
C LEU A 120 1.19 -9.06 -26.07
N LYS A 121 1.65 -9.60 -24.93
CA LYS A 121 2.87 -9.14 -24.26
C LYS A 121 4.12 -9.44 -25.08
N LYS A 122 4.22 -10.63 -25.69
CA LYS A 122 5.31 -10.96 -26.61
C LYS A 122 5.34 -10.01 -27.80
N ASN A 123 4.20 -9.78 -28.44
CA ASN A 123 4.08 -8.84 -29.56
C ASN A 123 4.45 -7.40 -29.16
N LEU A 124 4.10 -6.98 -27.93
CA LEU A 124 4.48 -5.67 -27.40
C LEU A 124 5.99 -5.55 -27.19
N LEU A 125 6.62 -6.55 -26.60
CA LEU A 125 8.07 -6.57 -26.36
C LEU A 125 8.86 -6.55 -27.68
N ASP A 126 8.43 -7.35 -28.65
CA ASP A 126 9.00 -7.38 -30.01
C ASP A 126 8.87 -6.01 -30.69
N LYS A 127 7.66 -5.44 -30.70
CA LYS A 127 7.40 -4.13 -31.32
C LYS A 127 8.16 -2.98 -30.64
N LEU A 128 8.41 -3.08 -29.33
CA LEU A 128 9.21 -2.11 -28.59
C LEU A 128 10.72 -2.41 -28.63
N ASN A 129 11.14 -3.52 -29.24
CA ASN A 129 12.52 -4.00 -29.30
C ASN A 129 13.16 -4.13 -27.91
N ILE A 130 12.40 -4.63 -26.94
CA ILE A 130 12.86 -4.91 -25.58
C ILE A 130 13.36 -6.35 -25.56
N GLN A 131 14.68 -6.55 -25.40
CA GLN A 131 15.21 -7.89 -25.16
C GLN A 131 14.74 -8.37 -23.79
N HIS A 132 13.79 -9.28 -23.79
CA HIS A 132 13.32 -10.02 -22.64
C HIS A 132 13.51 -11.49 -22.97
N ASN A 133 14.40 -12.18 -22.24
CA ASN A 133 14.69 -13.58 -22.47
C ASN A 133 13.76 -14.42 -21.57
N PRO A 134 12.63 -14.95 -22.08
CA PRO A 134 11.65 -15.67 -21.26
C PRO A 134 12.23 -16.97 -20.67
N VAL A 135 13.34 -17.46 -21.20
CA VAL A 135 14.04 -18.67 -20.75
C VAL A 135 14.62 -18.48 -19.34
N ASP A 136 15.09 -17.27 -19.02
CA ASP A 136 15.70 -17.02 -17.70
C ASP A 136 14.64 -16.92 -16.60
N GLU A 137 13.45 -16.40 -16.91
CA GLU A 137 12.36 -16.24 -15.94
C GLU A 137 11.59 -17.54 -15.69
N ALA A 138 11.36 -18.36 -16.72
CA ALA A 138 10.80 -19.70 -16.55
C ALA A 138 11.74 -20.58 -15.69
N ASN A 139 13.04 -20.52 -15.95
CA ASN A 139 14.04 -21.21 -15.13
C ASN A 139 14.06 -20.68 -13.70
N LEU A 140 13.97 -19.36 -13.48
CA LEU A 140 13.93 -18.77 -12.14
C LEU A 140 12.64 -19.13 -11.37
N GLN A 141 11.49 -19.20 -12.05
CA GLN A 141 10.23 -19.62 -11.43
C GLN A 141 10.23 -21.11 -11.08
N ASP A 142 10.77 -21.97 -11.94
CA ASP A 142 10.91 -23.40 -11.67
C ASP A 142 11.90 -23.65 -10.52
N ILE A 143 13.04 -22.95 -10.51
CA ILE A 143 13.99 -22.98 -9.38
C ILE A 143 13.32 -22.49 -8.09
N SER A 144 12.50 -21.43 -8.14
CA SER A 144 11.78 -20.92 -6.97
C SER A 144 10.76 -21.92 -6.42
N LYS A 145 10.02 -22.61 -7.31
CA LYS A 145 9.09 -23.69 -6.94
C LYS A 145 9.83 -24.87 -6.32
N GLU A 146 10.95 -25.29 -6.89
CA GLU A 146 11.79 -26.37 -6.34
C GLU A 146 12.34 -26.01 -4.95
N ILE A 147 12.84 -24.78 -4.76
CA ILE A 147 13.31 -24.31 -3.45
C ILE A 147 12.17 -24.33 -2.43
N ARG A 148 10.96 -23.93 -2.84
CA ARG A 148 9.79 -23.90 -1.95
C ARG A 148 9.31 -25.32 -1.57
N ASP A 149 9.39 -26.26 -2.50
CA ASP A 149 9.06 -27.68 -2.26
C ASP A 149 10.13 -28.40 -1.43
N LEU A 150 11.41 -28.09 -1.64
CA LEU A 150 12.50 -28.56 -0.78
C LEU A 150 12.37 -28.01 0.63
N ARG A 151 11.98 -26.73 0.78
CA ARG A 151 11.75 -26.10 2.08
C ARG A 151 10.55 -26.70 2.83
N SER A 152 9.50 -27.12 2.13
CA SER A 152 8.33 -27.79 2.76
C SER A 152 8.62 -29.25 3.14
N LYS A 153 9.53 -29.92 2.40
CA LYS A 153 9.99 -31.28 2.69
C LYS A 153 11.13 -31.35 3.72
N LEU A 154 11.78 -30.22 4.01
CA LEU A 154 12.80 -30.14 5.05
C LEU A 154 12.12 -30.32 6.42
N PRO A 155 12.43 -31.37 7.20
CA PRO A 155 11.75 -31.60 8.48
C PRO A 155 12.13 -30.48 9.46
N GLN A 156 11.13 -29.81 10.06
CA GLN A 156 11.30 -28.87 11.18
C GLN A 156 12.17 -29.43 12.33
N HIS A 157 12.29 -30.76 12.43
CA HIS A 157 13.15 -31.45 13.38
C HIS A 157 14.64 -31.14 13.18
N SER A 158 15.12 -30.85 11.95
CA SER A 158 16.55 -30.66 11.72
C SER A 158 17.10 -29.38 12.35
N GLU A 159 16.30 -28.30 12.37
CA GLU A 159 16.73 -27.05 13.01
C GLU A 159 16.84 -27.19 14.53
N ALA A 160 15.86 -27.84 15.17
CA ALA A 160 15.92 -28.12 16.61
C ALA A 160 17.10 -29.04 16.98
N THR A 161 17.35 -30.08 16.17
CA THR A 161 18.46 -31.02 16.40
C THR A 161 19.82 -30.34 16.22
N LEU A 162 19.96 -29.49 15.20
CA LEU A 162 21.20 -28.72 14.99
C LEU A 162 21.44 -27.71 16.11
N GLN A 163 20.37 -27.10 16.64
CA GLN A 163 20.47 -26.16 17.75
C GLN A 163 20.86 -26.86 19.05
N ASP A 164 20.30 -28.05 19.32
CA ASP A 164 20.68 -28.87 20.48
C ASP A 164 22.13 -29.35 20.38
N ILE A 165 22.56 -29.82 19.20
CA ILE A 165 23.97 -30.21 18.96
C ILE A 165 24.92 -29.01 19.16
N LEU A 166 24.54 -27.82 18.69
CA LEU A 166 25.33 -26.59 18.89
C LEU A 166 25.43 -26.19 20.37
N ASN A 167 24.35 -26.38 21.12
CA ASN A 167 24.32 -26.10 22.55
C ASN A 167 25.17 -27.11 23.34
N GLU A 168 25.12 -28.40 23.00
CA GLU A 168 25.99 -29.43 23.59
C GLU A 168 27.47 -29.16 23.30
N ILE A 169 27.82 -28.79 22.07
CA ILE A 169 29.21 -28.43 21.71
C ILE A 169 29.68 -27.21 22.53
N ARG A 170 28.81 -26.22 22.75
CA ARG A 170 29.13 -25.04 23.55
C ARG A 170 29.33 -25.38 25.03
N ASP A 171 28.50 -26.26 25.58
CA ASP A 171 28.61 -26.73 26.97
C ASP A 171 29.89 -27.56 27.18
N LEU A 172 30.20 -28.48 26.26
CA LEU A 172 31.45 -29.26 26.27
C LEU A 172 32.69 -28.37 26.20
N ARG A 173 32.65 -27.33 25.36
CA ARG A 173 33.73 -26.33 25.27
C ARG A 173 33.93 -25.53 26.56
N SER A 174 32.85 -25.29 27.31
CA SER A 174 32.91 -24.57 28.59
C SER A 174 33.50 -25.40 29.74
N LYS A 175 33.47 -26.74 29.61
CA LYS A 175 33.96 -27.71 30.60
C LYS A 175 35.39 -28.18 30.33
N LEU A 176 35.99 -27.80 29.21
CA LEU A 176 37.38 -28.12 28.91
C LEU A 176 38.31 -27.20 29.74
N PRO A 177 39.23 -27.71 30.56
CA PRO A 177 40.16 -26.86 31.29
C PRO A 177 41.02 -26.09 30.30
N GLN A 178 41.07 -24.76 30.44
CA GLN A 178 42.01 -23.94 29.68
C GLN A 178 43.42 -24.40 30.05
N GLN A 179 44.15 -24.95 29.08
CA GLN A 179 45.57 -25.23 29.23
C GLN A 179 46.28 -23.93 29.65
N PRO A 180 47.07 -23.93 30.73
CA PRO A 180 47.83 -22.75 31.10
C PRO A 180 48.82 -22.44 29.98
N ALA A 181 48.81 -21.19 29.53
CA ALA A 181 49.79 -20.69 28.58
C ALA A 181 51.18 -20.84 29.21
N GLU A 182 51.99 -21.75 28.67
CA GLU A 182 53.41 -21.83 28.98
C GLU A 182 54.10 -20.57 28.44
N SER A 183 54.90 -19.97 29.33
CA SER A 183 55.75 -18.79 29.15
C SER A 183 56.91 -19.00 28.19
#